data_AF-A0AAU0HEQ7-F1
#
_entry.id   AF-A0AAU0HEQ7-F1
#
_cell.length_a   1.000
_cell.length_b   1.000
_cell.length_c   1.000
_cell.angle_alpha   90.00
_cell.angle_beta   90.00
_cell.angle_gamma   90.00
#
_symmetry.space_group_name_H-M   'P 1'
#
loop_
_entity.id
_entity.type
_entity.pdbx_description
1 polymer ?
#
loop_
_entity_poly.entity_id
_entity_poly.type
_entity_poly.pdbx_seq_one_letter_code
_entity_poly.pdbx_strand_id
1 'polypeptide(L)'
;MSGTVPAPADDDPTVSDDEVEKSRAPLLSHLTELRQRLIICAAAVAIGFVLCMIFAPRLYNLLTIPFTHAVARHQEGMSAVLNYPPLALFFSYIKLAFAGSLVVAFPIMAWQLYAFVAPGLYKKERSAVLPFLMAIPFLFAIGFVFVHQFILPVVINFALSMEAPAEATGQATYNLFVRVDEYLSLVLTLMVGFGFAMQLPVIMTLLGRVGIINAEFLSKGRPYAVVIGFAIAAILTPPDPFSQFAMAAVMYVLYEVSIVMVRIFGMKPYVEEVEDDI
;
A
#
# COMPACT_ATOMS: atom_id res chain seq x y z
N MET A 1 -2.35 22.62 79.31
CA MET A 1 -2.98 21.36 78.84
C MET A 1 -4.46 21.69 78.67
N SER A 2 -5.07 21.77 77.50
CA SER A 2 -4.91 21.01 76.27
C SER A 2 -5.30 21.91 75.09
N GLY A 3 -4.45 22.02 74.07
CA GLY A 3 -4.81 22.66 72.82
C GLY A 3 -5.53 21.65 71.94
N THR A 4 -6.76 21.92 71.55
CA THR A 4 -7.45 21.16 70.51
C THR A 4 -7.11 21.78 69.16
N VAL A 5 -6.17 21.13 68.46
CA VAL A 5 -5.91 21.35 67.04
C VAL A 5 -7.18 20.97 66.26
N PRO A 6 -7.79 21.84 65.45
CA PRO A 6 -8.80 21.41 64.49
C PRO A 6 -8.09 20.61 63.38
N ALA A 7 -8.64 19.45 63.06
CA ALA A 7 -8.14 18.59 62.00
C ALA A 7 -8.03 19.37 60.67
N PRO A 8 -6.99 19.15 59.85
CA PRO A 8 -6.94 19.73 58.51
C PRO A 8 -8.09 19.13 57.68
N ALA A 9 -8.97 20.01 57.22
CA ALA A 9 -9.89 19.72 56.14
C ALA A 9 -9.10 19.80 54.84
N ASP A 10 -8.47 18.69 54.45
CA ASP A 10 -8.02 18.48 53.08
C ASP A 10 -8.92 17.39 52.48
N ASP A 11 -10.12 17.84 52.09
CA ASP A 11 -10.92 17.20 51.05
C ASP A 11 -10.12 17.29 49.74
N ASP A 12 -9.33 16.25 49.44
CA ASP A 12 -9.03 15.90 48.05
C ASP A 12 -9.22 14.41 47.80
N PRO A 13 -10.46 13.92 47.73
CA PRO A 13 -10.80 12.81 46.88
C PRO A 13 -11.51 13.34 45.64
N THR A 14 -11.33 12.69 44.50
CA THR A 14 -12.07 12.90 43.25
C THR A 14 -11.45 13.86 42.21
N VAL A 15 -10.26 13.48 41.71
CA VAL A 15 -10.20 13.33 40.24
C VAL A 15 -11.24 12.28 39.91
N SER A 16 -12.44 12.75 39.56
CA SER A 16 -13.67 11.99 39.63
C SER A 16 -13.61 10.71 38.79
N ASP A 17 -13.85 9.56 39.42
CA ASP A 17 -14.03 8.27 38.74
C ASP A 17 -15.08 8.39 37.61
N ASP A 18 -16.04 9.32 37.75
CA ASP A 18 -17.04 9.66 36.75
C ASP A 18 -16.48 10.27 35.45
N GLU A 19 -15.39 11.04 35.50
CA GLU A 19 -14.70 11.56 34.31
C GLU A 19 -13.90 10.46 33.60
N VAL A 20 -13.31 9.54 34.36
CA VAL A 20 -12.61 8.36 33.82
C VAL A 20 -13.60 7.37 33.20
N GLU A 21 -14.75 7.13 33.83
CA GLU A 21 -15.85 6.29 33.32
C GLU A 21 -16.44 6.87 32.02
N LYS A 22 -16.66 8.20 31.97
CA LYS A 22 -17.13 8.93 30.77
C LYS A 22 -16.14 8.91 29.61
N SER A 23 -14.83 8.82 29.86
CA SER A 23 -13.80 8.69 28.82
C SER A 23 -13.63 7.23 28.36
N ARG A 24 -13.85 6.26 29.25
CA ARG A 24 -13.78 4.81 28.93
C ARG A 24 -14.94 4.32 28.05
N ALA A 25 -16.17 4.76 28.31
CA ALA A 25 -17.34 4.38 27.51
C ALA A 25 -17.19 4.65 25.99
N PRO A 26 -16.72 5.84 25.54
CA PRO A 26 -16.48 6.10 24.12
C PRO A 26 -15.31 5.28 23.54
N LEU A 27 -14.23 5.05 24.29
CA LEU A 27 -13.10 4.22 23.81
C LEU A 27 -13.51 2.75 23.62
N LEU A 28 -14.29 2.17 24.55
CA LEU A 28 -14.80 0.81 24.40
C LEU A 28 -15.77 0.68 23.21
N SER A 29 -16.58 1.72 22.95
CA SER A 29 -17.45 1.76 21.77
C SER A 29 -16.65 1.82 20.46
N HIS A 30 -15.56 2.60 20.42
CA HIS A 30 -14.70 2.72 19.25
C HIS A 30 -13.91 1.42 18.97
N LEU A 31 -13.46 0.72 20.03
CA LEU A 31 -12.79 -0.59 19.91
C LEU A 31 -13.74 -1.69 19.42
N THR A 32 -14.99 -1.69 19.89
CA THR A 32 -16.00 -2.66 19.43
C THR A 32 -16.38 -2.44 17.97
N GLU A 33 -16.46 -1.18 17.54
CA GLU A 33 -16.64 -0.81 16.14
C GLU A 33 -15.47 -1.27 15.26
N LEU A 34 -14.22 -1.02 15.68
CA LEU A 34 -13.03 -1.46 14.95
C LEU A 34 -13.01 -2.97 14.76
N ARG A 35 -13.33 -3.73 15.80
CA ARG A 35 -13.41 -5.21 15.73
C ARG A 35 -14.41 -5.67 14.69
N GLN A 36 -15.63 -5.12 14.71
CA GLN A 36 -16.69 -5.52 13.77
C GLN A 36 -16.27 -5.24 12.32
N ARG A 37 -15.67 -4.09 12.06
CA ARG A 37 -15.18 -3.71 10.73
C ARG A 37 -14.03 -4.60 10.28
N LEU A 38 -13.10 -4.93 11.18
CA LEU A 38 -11.99 -5.84 10.90
C LEU A 38 -12.49 -7.24 10.50
N ILE A 39 -13.54 -7.75 11.18
CA ILE A 39 -14.17 -9.03 10.82
C ILE A 39 -14.77 -8.98 9.41
N ILE A 40 -15.43 -7.86 9.04
CA ILE A 40 -15.97 -7.69 7.69
C ILE A 40 -14.85 -7.65 6.65
N CYS A 41 -13.75 -6.94 6.90
CA CYS A 41 -12.58 -6.93 6.03
C CYS A 41 -11.97 -8.34 5.87
N ALA A 42 -11.81 -9.07 6.97
CA ALA A 42 -11.30 -10.44 6.95
C ALA A 42 -12.23 -11.38 6.16
N ALA A 43 -13.54 -11.27 6.36
CA ALA A 43 -14.53 -12.05 5.61
C ALA A 43 -14.50 -11.71 4.10
N ALA A 44 -14.36 -10.43 3.74
CA ALA A 44 -14.23 -10.00 2.35
C ALA A 44 -12.96 -10.57 1.69
N VAL A 45 -11.82 -10.55 2.38
CA VAL A 45 -10.57 -11.16 1.90
C VAL A 45 -10.71 -12.69 1.78
N ALA A 46 -11.38 -13.36 2.73
CA ALA A 46 -11.61 -14.80 2.68
C ALA A 46 -12.51 -15.21 1.50
N ILE A 47 -13.61 -14.50 1.27
CA ILE A 47 -14.50 -14.74 0.11
C ILE A 47 -13.75 -14.44 -1.19
N GLY A 48 -13.05 -13.31 -1.25
CA GLY A 48 -12.21 -12.94 -2.39
C GLY A 48 -11.13 -13.98 -2.69
N PHE A 49 -10.56 -14.61 -1.64
CA PHE A 49 -9.55 -15.65 -1.78
C PHE A 49 -10.13 -16.90 -2.45
N VAL A 50 -11.28 -17.38 -1.98
CA VAL A 50 -11.95 -18.54 -2.59
C VAL A 50 -12.27 -18.26 -4.07
N LEU A 51 -12.80 -17.08 -4.37
CA LEU A 51 -13.06 -16.66 -5.75
C LEU A 51 -11.77 -16.64 -6.58
N CYS A 52 -10.72 -15.95 -6.11
CA CYS A 52 -9.46 -15.87 -6.83
C CYS A 52 -8.78 -17.24 -7.00
N MET A 53 -8.97 -18.19 -6.07
CA MET A 53 -8.46 -19.55 -6.19
C MET A 53 -9.11 -20.29 -7.37
N ILE A 54 -10.43 -20.16 -7.56
CA ILE A 54 -11.14 -20.75 -8.71
C ILE A 54 -10.61 -20.19 -10.04
N PHE A 55 -10.25 -18.91 -10.08
CA PHE A 55 -9.72 -18.24 -11.27
C PHE A 55 -8.18 -18.24 -11.36
N ALA A 56 -7.47 -18.88 -10.42
CA ALA A 56 -6.00 -18.82 -10.32
C ALA A 56 -5.28 -19.25 -11.61
N PRO A 57 -5.69 -20.31 -12.33
CA PRO A 57 -5.04 -20.68 -13.60
C PRO A 57 -5.15 -19.60 -14.68
N ARG A 58 -6.28 -18.88 -14.72
CA ARG A 58 -6.49 -17.78 -15.69
C ARG A 58 -5.67 -16.55 -15.32
N LEU A 59 -5.64 -16.21 -14.03
CA LEU A 59 -4.82 -15.10 -13.52
C LEU A 59 -3.34 -15.38 -13.76
N TYR A 60 -2.89 -16.62 -13.55
CA TYR A 60 -1.54 -17.06 -13.84
C TYR A 60 -1.16 -16.84 -15.31
N ASN A 61 -2.02 -17.26 -16.24
CA ASN A 61 -1.77 -17.04 -17.66
C ASN A 61 -1.72 -15.55 -18.02
N LEU A 62 -2.54 -14.71 -17.39
CA LEU A 62 -2.50 -13.25 -17.60
C LEU A 62 -1.14 -12.66 -17.16
N LEU A 63 -0.62 -13.14 -16.03
CA LEU A 63 0.63 -12.70 -15.43
C LEU A 63 1.85 -13.08 -16.26
N THR A 64 1.83 -14.21 -16.96
CA THR A 64 2.98 -14.69 -17.74
C THR A 64 3.11 -14.05 -19.12
N ILE A 65 2.10 -13.34 -19.62
CA ILE A 65 2.12 -12.69 -20.95
C ILE A 65 3.32 -11.74 -21.15
N PRO A 66 3.65 -10.82 -20.21
CA PRO A 66 4.78 -9.92 -20.39
C PRO A 66 6.12 -10.67 -20.44
N PHE A 67 6.21 -11.80 -19.72
CA PHE A 67 7.39 -12.65 -19.73
C PHE A 67 7.56 -13.37 -21.07
N THR A 68 6.51 -13.98 -21.60
CA THR A 68 6.58 -14.66 -22.90
C THR A 68 6.95 -13.70 -24.03
N HIS A 69 6.41 -12.47 -24.00
CA HIS A 69 6.78 -11.42 -24.95
C HIS A 69 8.23 -10.95 -24.81
N ALA A 70 8.76 -10.85 -23.58
CA ALA A 70 10.15 -10.44 -23.35
C ALA A 70 11.16 -11.51 -23.82
N VAL A 71 10.87 -12.80 -23.53
CA VAL A 71 11.66 -13.94 -23.99
C VAL A 71 11.68 -14.01 -25.51
N ALA A 72 10.52 -13.88 -26.17
CA ALA A 72 10.43 -13.89 -27.63
C ALA A 72 11.27 -12.78 -28.33
N ARG A 73 11.57 -11.68 -27.63
CA ARG A 73 12.42 -10.59 -28.15
C ARG A 73 13.92 -10.81 -27.93
N HIS A 74 14.30 -11.51 -26.86
CA HIS A 74 15.71 -11.71 -26.49
C HIS A 74 16.27 -13.03 -27.01
N GLN A 75 15.41 -14.03 -27.21
CA GLN A 75 15.80 -15.38 -27.62
C GLN A 75 14.89 -15.87 -28.76
N GLU A 76 15.28 -15.62 -30.01
CA GLU A 76 14.56 -16.12 -31.18
C GLU A 76 14.52 -17.66 -31.17
N GLY A 77 13.33 -18.25 -31.07
CA GLY A 77 13.11 -19.69 -31.18
C GLY A 77 13.14 -20.49 -29.86
N MET A 78 13.42 -19.87 -28.70
CA MET A 78 13.27 -20.55 -27.41
C MET A 78 11.86 -20.39 -26.84
N SER A 79 11.25 -21.50 -26.44
CA SER A 79 9.98 -21.48 -25.72
C SER A 79 10.22 -21.00 -24.29
N ALA A 80 9.36 -20.12 -23.78
CA ALA A 80 9.39 -19.68 -22.38
C ALA A 80 9.05 -20.85 -21.45
N VAL A 81 10.04 -21.69 -21.13
CA VAL A 81 9.86 -22.85 -20.26
C VAL A 81 10.04 -22.42 -18.81
N LEU A 82 8.93 -22.32 -18.10
CA LEU A 82 8.89 -22.04 -16.67
C LEU A 82 8.99 -23.38 -15.91
N ASN A 83 10.15 -23.67 -15.32
CA ASN A 83 10.38 -24.90 -14.57
C ASN A 83 9.85 -24.76 -13.13
N TYR A 84 9.12 -25.76 -12.64
CA TYR A 84 8.59 -25.79 -11.28
C TYR A 84 8.78 -27.15 -10.61
N PRO A 85 9.14 -27.18 -9.31
CA PRO A 85 8.96 -28.36 -8.47
C PRO A 85 7.47 -28.76 -8.41
N PRO A 86 7.14 -30.05 -8.21
CA PRO A 86 5.75 -30.55 -8.28
C PRO A 86 4.74 -29.79 -7.41
N LEU A 87 5.13 -29.33 -6.22
CA LEU A 87 4.27 -28.56 -5.30
C LEU A 87 4.41 -27.03 -5.42
N ALA A 88 5.43 -26.52 -6.10
CA ALA A 88 5.68 -25.08 -6.16
C ALA A 88 4.56 -24.32 -6.89
N LEU A 89 3.95 -24.95 -7.89
CA LEU A 89 2.84 -24.40 -8.65
C LEU A 89 1.57 -24.25 -7.79
N PHE A 90 1.32 -25.20 -6.87
CA PHE A 90 0.22 -25.10 -5.91
C PHE A 90 0.40 -23.92 -4.94
N PHE A 91 1.57 -23.79 -4.31
CA PHE A 91 1.86 -22.66 -3.43
C PHE A 91 1.82 -21.31 -4.17
N SER A 92 2.22 -21.31 -5.44
CA SER A 92 2.13 -20.13 -6.29
C SER A 92 0.68 -19.70 -6.54
N TYR A 93 -0.24 -20.65 -6.77
CA TYR A 93 -1.67 -20.34 -6.87
C TYR A 93 -2.26 -19.82 -5.56
N ILE A 94 -1.82 -20.32 -4.41
CA ILE A 94 -2.24 -19.77 -3.11
C ILE A 94 -1.77 -18.32 -2.96
N LYS A 95 -0.48 -18.04 -3.22
CA LYS A 95 0.05 -16.67 -3.16
C LYS A 95 -0.70 -15.73 -4.10
N LEU A 96 -0.96 -16.19 -5.32
CA LEU A 96 -1.70 -15.45 -6.34
C LEU A 96 -3.14 -15.17 -5.93
N ALA A 97 -3.84 -16.18 -5.40
CA ALA A 97 -5.20 -16.04 -4.92
C ALA A 97 -5.28 -15.10 -3.71
N PHE A 98 -4.29 -15.13 -2.82
CA PHE A 98 -4.21 -14.23 -1.67
C PHE A 98 -3.92 -12.79 -2.08
N ALA A 99 -2.93 -12.57 -2.96
CA ALA A 99 -2.67 -11.23 -3.50
C ALA A 99 -3.89 -10.69 -4.27
N GLY A 100 -4.50 -11.52 -5.13
CA GLY A 100 -5.72 -11.18 -5.87
C GLY A 100 -6.91 -10.88 -4.97
N SER A 101 -7.05 -11.59 -3.84
CA SER A 101 -8.15 -11.32 -2.91
C SER A 101 -8.01 -9.98 -2.20
N LEU A 102 -6.79 -9.53 -1.90
CA LEU A 102 -6.56 -8.19 -1.37
C LEU A 102 -7.03 -7.11 -2.37
N VAL A 103 -6.80 -7.34 -3.67
CA VAL A 103 -7.27 -6.44 -4.74
C VAL A 103 -8.79 -6.41 -4.80
N VAL A 104 -9.43 -7.57 -4.85
CA VAL A 104 -10.89 -7.69 -4.97
C VAL A 104 -11.60 -7.22 -3.70
N ALA A 105 -11.03 -7.46 -2.53
CA ALA A 105 -11.56 -7.01 -1.24
C ALA A 105 -11.27 -5.53 -0.97
N PHE A 106 -10.36 -4.90 -1.71
CA PHE A 106 -9.95 -3.50 -1.51
C PHE A 106 -11.11 -2.51 -1.43
N PRO A 107 -12.12 -2.54 -2.31
CA PRO A 107 -13.24 -1.59 -2.24
C PRO A 107 -14.01 -1.70 -0.93
N ILE A 108 -14.19 -2.94 -0.43
CA ILE A 108 -14.87 -3.21 0.85
C ILE A 108 -13.99 -2.73 2.00
N MET A 109 -12.69 -3.04 1.98
CA MET A 109 -11.74 -2.59 3.01
C MET A 109 -11.68 -1.06 3.09
N ALA A 110 -11.59 -0.39 1.95
CA ALA A 110 -11.58 1.06 1.86
C ALA A 110 -12.88 1.67 2.41
N TRP A 111 -14.03 1.10 2.05
CA TRP A 111 -15.31 1.54 2.59
C TRP A 111 -15.41 1.38 4.11
N GLN A 112 -14.95 0.24 4.64
CA GLN A 112 -14.96 0.00 6.08
C GLN A 112 -14.01 0.93 6.83
N LEU A 113 -12.84 1.21 6.26
CA LEU A 113 -11.89 2.18 6.79
C LEU A 113 -12.49 3.58 6.79
N TYR A 114 -13.10 4.02 5.69
CA TYR A 114 -13.80 5.30 5.63
C TYR A 114 -14.91 5.38 6.67
N ALA A 115 -15.78 4.37 6.74
CA ALA A 115 -16.91 4.42 7.64
C ALA A 115 -16.49 4.37 9.11
N PHE A 116 -15.27 3.92 9.43
CA PHE A 116 -14.66 4.03 10.76
C PHE A 116 -14.14 5.44 11.06
N VAL A 117 -13.56 6.12 10.06
CA VAL A 117 -13.02 7.48 10.21
C VAL A 117 -14.11 8.56 10.11
N ALA A 118 -15.16 8.31 9.32
CA ALA A 118 -16.24 9.26 9.04
C ALA A 118 -16.99 9.82 10.28
N PRO A 119 -17.20 9.06 11.38
CA PRO A 119 -17.78 9.60 12.61
C PRO A 119 -16.91 10.68 13.27
N GLY A 120 -15.59 10.63 13.09
CA GLY A 120 -14.65 11.64 13.57
C GLY A 120 -14.53 12.88 12.67
N LEU A 121 -15.23 12.89 11.51
CA LEU A 121 -15.14 13.96 10.53
C LEU A 121 -16.33 14.93 10.62
N TYR A 122 -16.09 16.23 10.42
CA TYR A 122 -17.16 17.23 10.42
C TYR A 122 -18.19 16.96 9.32
N LYS A 123 -19.48 17.18 9.59
CA LYS A 123 -20.60 16.88 8.66
C LYS A 123 -20.43 17.48 7.26
N LYS A 124 -19.75 18.64 7.14
CA LYS A 124 -19.43 19.30 5.86
C LYS A 124 -18.25 18.66 5.11
N GLU A 125 -17.36 17.95 5.79
CA GLU A 125 -16.19 17.27 5.20
C GLU A 125 -16.53 15.87 4.69
N ARG A 126 -17.59 15.26 5.23
CA ARG A 126 -18.00 13.89 4.88
C ARG A 126 -18.35 13.69 3.40
N SER A 127 -19.05 14.63 2.78
CA SER A 127 -19.43 14.56 1.34
C SER A 127 -18.23 14.79 0.42
N ALA A 128 -17.23 15.48 0.94
CA ALA A 128 -16.01 15.90 0.31
C ALA A 128 -15.02 14.71 0.12
N VAL A 129 -15.08 13.73 1.02
CA VAL A 129 -14.26 12.50 1.02
C VAL A 129 -14.84 11.41 0.12
N LEU A 130 -16.17 11.37 -0.06
CA LEU A 130 -16.87 10.35 -0.83
C LEU A 130 -16.35 10.14 -2.28
N PRO A 131 -16.09 11.18 -3.10
CA PRO A 131 -15.60 10.97 -4.47
C PRO A 131 -14.20 10.34 -4.50
N PHE A 132 -13.34 10.66 -3.53
CA PHE A 132 -12.00 10.04 -3.43
C PHE A 132 -12.10 8.57 -3.05
N LEU A 133 -13.05 8.21 -2.19
CA LEU A 133 -13.31 6.81 -1.82
C LEU A 133 -13.77 5.98 -3.02
N MET A 134 -14.55 6.57 -3.93
CA MET A 134 -14.92 5.91 -5.19
C MET A 134 -13.73 5.81 -6.16
N ALA A 135 -12.76 6.74 -6.11
CA ALA A 135 -11.59 6.71 -6.98
C ALA A 135 -10.59 5.60 -6.62
N ILE A 136 -10.52 5.20 -5.35
CA ILE A 136 -9.65 4.15 -4.83
C ILE A 136 -9.64 2.84 -5.65
N PRO A 137 -10.78 2.17 -5.91
CA PRO A 137 -10.79 0.92 -6.67
C PRO A 137 -10.31 1.11 -8.11
N PHE A 138 -10.64 2.25 -8.74
CA PHE A 138 -10.13 2.56 -10.08
C PHE A 138 -8.63 2.78 -10.07
N LEU A 139 -8.11 3.50 -9.07
CA LEU A 139 -6.68 3.80 -8.96
C LEU A 139 -5.87 2.53 -8.65
N PHE A 140 -6.44 1.62 -7.87
CA PHE A 140 -5.85 0.30 -7.64
C PHE A 140 -5.79 -0.53 -8.93
N ALA A 141 -6.87 -0.56 -9.72
CA ALA A 141 -6.91 -1.26 -11.01
C ALA A 141 -5.92 -0.64 -12.01
N ILE A 142 -5.82 0.69 -12.07
CA ILE A 142 -4.80 1.40 -12.87
C ILE A 142 -3.40 1.01 -12.41
N GLY A 143 -3.16 0.90 -11.10
CA GLY A 143 -1.91 0.38 -10.55
C GLY A 143 -1.53 -1.01 -11.05
N PHE A 144 -2.49 -1.93 -11.03
CA PHE A 144 -2.28 -3.29 -11.54
C PHE A 144 -1.89 -3.29 -13.02
N VAL A 145 -2.63 -2.56 -13.84
CA VAL A 145 -2.35 -2.42 -15.29
C VAL A 145 -1.00 -1.76 -15.51
N PHE A 146 -0.67 -0.74 -14.73
CA PHE A 146 0.59 -0.02 -14.83
C PHE A 146 1.79 -0.94 -14.52
N VAL A 147 1.70 -1.78 -13.48
CA VAL A 147 2.74 -2.75 -13.15
C VAL A 147 2.89 -3.77 -14.27
N HIS A 148 1.77 -4.37 -14.72
CA HIS A 148 1.78 -5.41 -15.75
C HIS A 148 2.36 -4.91 -17.08
N GLN A 149 2.02 -3.69 -17.48
CA GLN A 149 2.36 -3.16 -18.80
C GLN A 149 3.66 -2.35 -18.86
N PHE A 150 4.08 -1.72 -17.76
CA PHE A 150 5.27 -0.84 -17.77
C PHE A 150 6.38 -1.36 -16.86
N ILE A 151 6.10 -1.62 -15.57
CA ILE A 151 7.14 -2.02 -14.62
C ILE A 151 7.68 -3.41 -14.92
N LEU A 152 6.80 -4.37 -15.14
CA LEU A 152 7.18 -5.76 -15.31
C LEU A 152 8.05 -5.98 -16.56
N PRO A 153 7.77 -5.37 -17.72
CA PRO A 153 8.70 -5.37 -18.84
C PRO A 153 10.05 -4.77 -18.51
N VAL A 154 10.12 -3.62 -17.80
CA VAL A 154 11.41 -3.01 -17.45
C VAL A 154 12.29 -3.96 -16.64
N VAL A 155 11.70 -4.60 -15.61
CA VAL A 155 12.41 -5.55 -14.75
C VAL A 155 12.85 -6.80 -15.52
N ILE A 156 11.97 -7.38 -16.34
CA ILE A 156 12.29 -8.61 -17.09
C ILE A 156 13.31 -8.35 -18.20
N ASN A 157 13.20 -7.24 -18.95
CA ASN A 157 14.17 -6.91 -19.99
C ASN A 157 15.54 -6.64 -19.38
N PHE A 158 15.61 -6.00 -18.22
CA PHE A 158 16.88 -5.86 -17.50
C PHE A 158 17.45 -7.23 -17.11
N ALA A 159 16.64 -8.11 -16.50
CA ALA A 159 17.07 -9.45 -16.11
C ALA A 159 17.58 -10.28 -17.31
N LEU A 160 16.90 -10.23 -18.45
CA LEU A 160 17.33 -10.90 -19.69
C LEU A 160 18.58 -10.25 -20.30
N SER A 161 18.73 -8.93 -20.22
CA SER A 161 19.93 -8.24 -20.74
C SER A 161 21.23 -8.59 -19.99
N MET A 162 21.11 -9.12 -18.77
CA MET A 162 22.23 -9.59 -17.96
C MET A 162 22.68 -11.00 -18.31
N GLU A 163 21.91 -11.73 -19.14
CA GLU A 163 22.31 -13.04 -19.64
C GLU A 163 23.52 -12.84 -20.58
N ALA A 164 24.70 -13.22 -20.09
CA ALA A 164 25.93 -13.10 -20.86
C ALA A 164 25.86 -14.02 -22.09
N PRO A 165 26.24 -13.55 -23.30
CA PRO A 165 26.34 -14.42 -24.46
C PRO A 165 27.30 -15.58 -24.14
N ALA A 166 26.88 -16.80 -24.43
CA ALA A 166 27.65 -18.03 -24.19
C ALA A 166 29.08 -17.99 -24.81
N GLU A 167 29.31 -17.09 -25.76
CA GLU A 167 30.58 -16.92 -26.48
C GLU A 167 31.64 -16.10 -25.71
N ALA A 168 31.28 -15.38 -24.63
CA ALA A 168 32.21 -14.44 -23.99
C ALA A 168 33.22 -15.08 -23.02
N THR A 169 33.00 -16.31 -22.54
CA THR A 169 33.83 -16.88 -21.45
C THR A 169 34.31 -18.32 -21.65
N GLY A 170 33.88 -19.04 -22.70
CA GLY A 170 34.45 -20.34 -23.10
C GLY A 170 34.44 -21.49 -22.05
N GLN A 171 33.99 -21.24 -20.82
CA GLN A 171 34.10 -22.17 -19.69
C GLN A 171 32.76 -22.46 -19.00
N ALA A 172 31.72 -21.63 -19.19
CA ALA A 172 30.38 -21.89 -18.68
C ALA A 172 29.31 -21.19 -19.54
N THR A 173 28.28 -21.95 -19.94
CA THR A 173 27.06 -21.40 -20.55
C THR A 173 26.13 -20.94 -19.43
N TYR A 174 25.96 -19.64 -19.28
CA TYR A 174 24.99 -19.08 -18.34
C TYR A 174 23.62 -18.99 -19.02
N ASN A 175 22.76 -19.98 -18.80
CA ASN A 175 21.36 -19.87 -19.19
C ASN A 175 20.56 -19.27 -18.02
N LEU A 176 19.74 -18.26 -18.30
CA LEU A 176 18.87 -17.63 -17.30
C LEU A 176 17.72 -18.59 -16.96
N PHE A 177 17.88 -19.36 -15.88
CA PHE A 177 16.85 -20.25 -15.37
C PHE A 177 15.85 -19.48 -14.49
N VAL A 178 14.79 -18.93 -15.09
CA VAL A 178 13.72 -18.26 -14.35
C VAL A 178 12.76 -19.30 -13.77
N ARG A 179 12.71 -19.42 -12.44
CA ARG A 179 11.75 -20.32 -11.76
C ARG A 179 10.37 -19.66 -11.63
N VAL A 180 9.32 -20.49 -11.72
CA VAL A 180 7.92 -20.02 -11.62
C VAL A 180 7.63 -19.34 -10.29
N ASP A 181 8.11 -19.92 -9.20
CA ASP A 181 7.88 -19.45 -7.84
C ASP A 181 8.54 -18.10 -7.58
N GLU A 182 9.75 -17.88 -8.08
CA GLU A 182 10.47 -16.60 -7.97
C GLU A 182 9.80 -15.54 -8.83
N TYR A 183 9.49 -15.88 -10.09
CA TYR A 183 8.81 -14.98 -11.00
C TYR A 183 7.47 -14.51 -10.43
N LEU A 184 6.60 -15.43 -10.02
CA LEU A 184 5.31 -15.06 -9.45
C LEU A 184 5.46 -14.33 -8.13
N SER A 185 6.40 -14.72 -7.27
CA SER A 185 6.61 -13.99 -6.01
C SER A 185 7.03 -12.55 -6.27
N LEU A 186 7.90 -12.30 -7.26
CA LEU A 186 8.28 -10.97 -7.72
C LEU A 186 7.06 -10.21 -8.25
N VAL A 187 6.34 -10.76 -9.23
CA VAL A 187 5.21 -10.06 -9.85
C VAL A 187 4.11 -9.73 -8.83
N LEU A 188 3.79 -10.66 -7.94
CA LEU A 188 2.78 -10.45 -6.90
C LEU A 188 3.21 -9.39 -5.89
N THR A 189 4.47 -9.43 -5.46
CA THR A 189 5.04 -8.42 -4.55
C THR A 189 4.98 -7.03 -5.18
N LEU A 190 5.36 -6.92 -6.45
CA LEU A 190 5.27 -5.67 -7.21
C LEU A 190 3.83 -5.18 -7.36
N MET A 191 2.90 -6.05 -7.76
CA MET A 191 1.50 -5.67 -7.96
C MET A 191 0.83 -5.20 -6.68
N VAL A 192 1.05 -5.89 -5.57
CA VAL A 192 0.50 -5.50 -4.27
C VAL A 192 1.16 -4.20 -3.81
N GLY A 193 2.50 -4.13 -3.82
CA GLY A 193 3.24 -2.94 -3.40
C GLY A 193 2.85 -1.68 -4.16
N PHE A 194 2.79 -1.75 -5.50
CA PHE A 194 2.36 -0.63 -6.34
C PHE A 194 0.86 -0.35 -6.26
N GLY A 195 0.01 -1.36 -6.10
CA GLY A 195 -1.43 -1.16 -5.89
C GLY A 195 -1.70 -0.32 -4.63
N PHE A 196 -0.95 -0.58 -3.56
CA PHE A 196 -0.96 0.24 -2.35
C PHE A 196 -0.29 1.61 -2.56
N ALA A 197 0.85 1.67 -3.25
CA ALA A 197 1.53 2.94 -3.55
C ALA A 197 0.66 3.89 -4.39
N MET A 198 -0.15 3.36 -5.29
CA MET A 198 -1.15 4.12 -6.05
C MET A 198 -2.23 4.75 -5.18
N GLN A 199 -2.37 4.35 -3.91
CA GLN A 199 -3.28 5.01 -2.96
C GLN A 199 -2.67 6.25 -2.33
N LEU A 200 -1.35 6.49 -2.48
CA LEU A 200 -0.66 7.64 -1.91
C LEU A 200 -1.32 8.97 -2.33
N PRO A 201 -1.66 9.23 -3.61
CA PRO A 201 -2.38 10.44 -4.01
C PRO A 201 -3.71 10.62 -3.31
N VAL A 202 -4.49 9.54 -3.14
CA VAL A 202 -5.77 9.60 -2.46
C VAL A 202 -5.58 9.91 -0.98
N ILE A 203 -4.71 9.16 -0.29
CA ILE A 203 -4.47 9.31 1.14
C ILE A 203 -3.95 10.72 1.45
N MET A 204 -2.95 11.20 0.72
CA MET A 204 -2.41 12.54 0.93
C MET A 204 -3.44 13.63 0.68
N THR A 205 -4.27 13.48 -0.36
CA THR A 205 -5.34 14.46 -0.65
C THR A 205 -6.39 14.47 0.45
N LEU A 206 -6.76 13.31 0.98
CA LEU A 206 -7.68 13.22 2.11
C LEU A 206 -7.11 13.88 3.37
N LEU A 207 -5.85 13.58 3.72
CA LEU A 207 -5.18 14.24 4.85
C LEU A 207 -5.09 15.75 4.65
N GLY A 208 -4.80 16.20 3.43
CA GLY A 208 -4.74 17.62 3.10
C GLY A 208 -6.09 18.33 3.13
N ARG A 209 -7.17 17.58 2.89
CA ARG A 209 -8.54 18.12 2.95
C ARG A 209 -9.05 18.26 4.39
N VAL A 210 -8.63 17.36 5.28
CA VAL A 210 -8.91 17.43 6.72
C VAL A 210 -7.99 18.46 7.42
N GLY A 211 -7.02 19.02 6.71
CA GLY A 211 -6.11 20.04 7.24
C GLY A 211 -4.93 19.50 8.04
N ILE A 212 -4.74 18.16 8.07
CA ILE A 212 -3.62 17.51 8.77
C ILE A 212 -2.28 17.83 8.09
N ILE A 213 -2.29 17.94 6.76
CA ILE A 213 -1.11 18.30 5.96
C ILE A 213 -1.45 19.42 4.98
N ASN A 214 -0.44 20.14 4.51
CA ASN A 214 -0.61 21.11 3.43
C ASN A 214 0.41 20.85 2.30
N ALA A 215 0.19 21.48 1.14
CA ALA A 215 1.07 21.31 -0.01
C ALA A 215 2.50 21.80 0.26
N GLU A 216 2.68 22.77 1.16
CA GLU A 216 4.00 23.29 1.53
C GLU A 216 4.80 22.29 2.38
N PHE A 217 4.16 21.65 3.34
CA PHE A 217 4.71 20.58 4.17
C PHE A 217 5.17 19.41 3.30
N LEU A 218 4.32 18.95 2.39
CA LEU A 218 4.72 17.92 1.42
C LEU A 218 5.84 18.40 0.49
N SER A 219 5.85 19.67 0.10
CA SER A 219 6.93 20.22 -0.74
C SER A 219 8.27 20.25 0.00
N LYS A 220 8.27 20.54 1.31
CA LYS A 220 9.46 20.41 2.17
C LYS A 220 9.87 18.95 2.36
N GLY A 221 8.90 18.03 2.28
CA GLY A 221 9.08 16.58 2.40
C GLY A 221 9.75 15.87 1.21
N ARG A 222 10.05 16.57 0.09
CA ARG A 222 10.61 15.97 -1.14
C ARG A 222 11.87 15.12 -0.92
N PRO A 223 12.89 15.56 -0.13
CA PRO A 223 14.07 14.74 0.11
C PRO A 223 13.73 13.41 0.79
N TYR A 224 12.79 13.43 1.75
CA TYR A 224 12.33 12.22 2.43
C TYR A 224 11.56 11.30 1.48
N ALA A 225 10.72 11.86 0.60
CA ALA A 225 9.98 11.08 -0.39
C ALA A 225 10.92 10.35 -1.36
N VAL A 226 12.03 10.98 -1.77
CA VAL A 226 13.06 10.33 -2.58
C VAL A 226 13.68 9.15 -1.82
N VAL A 227 14.12 9.35 -0.57
CA VAL A 227 14.74 8.29 0.24
C VAL A 227 13.78 7.11 0.48
N ILE A 228 12.52 7.40 0.85
CA ILE A 228 11.49 6.38 1.06
C ILE A 228 11.18 5.64 -0.25
N GLY A 229 11.11 6.36 -1.37
CA GLY A 229 10.91 5.77 -2.69
C GLY A 229 12.03 4.79 -3.06
N PHE A 230 13.29 5.15 -2.82
CA PHE A 230 14.43 4.24 -3.04
C PHE A 230 14.45 3.06 -2.08
N ALA A 231 14.04 3.25 -0.82
CA ALA A 231 13.95 2.17 0.15
C ALA A 231 12.87 1.15 -0.24
N ILE A 232 11.69 1.62 -0.65
CA ILE A 232 10.61 0.74 -1.13
C ILE A 232 11.02 0.06 -2.43
N ALA A 233 11.65 0.79 -3.37
CA ALA A 233 12.20 0.19 -4.57
C ALA A 233 13.20 -0.93 -4.23
N ALA A 234 14.13 -0.72 -3.30
CA ALA A 234 15.11 -1.73 -2.89
C ALA A 234 14.49 -2.99 -2.25
N ILE A 235 13.32 -2.87 -1.61
CA ILE A 235 12.58 -4.02 -1.04
C ILE A 235 11.81 -4.77 -2.14
N LEU A 236 11.29 -4.03 -3.12
CA LEU A 236 10.41 -4.55 -4.16
C LEU A 236 11.16 -5.09 -5.38
N THR A 237 12.30 -4.49 -5.73
CA THR A 237 13.18 -4.97 -6.80
C THR A 237 14.23 -5.90 -6.25
N PRO A 238 14.76 -6.80 -7.09
CA PRO A 238 16.10 -7.35 -6.88
C PRO A 238 17.14 -6.24 -6.66
N PRO A 239 18.35 -6.57 -6.19
CA PRO A 239 19.43 -5.61 -6.02
C PRO A 239 20.03 -5.21 -7.38
N ASP A 240 19.22 -4.53 -8.21
CA ASP A 240 19.61 -4.02 -9.51
C ASP A 240 19.39 -2.50 -9.62
N PRO A 241 20.44 -1.70 -9.93
CA PRO A 241 20.31 -0.25 -9.91
C PRO A 241 19.30 0.28 -10.94
N PHE A 242 19.25 -0.29 -12.14
CA PHE A 242 18.44 0.25 -13.24
C PHE A 242 16.95 0.18 -12.93
N SER A 243 16.42 -0.99 -12.55
CA SER A 243 15.02 -1.11 -12.21
C SER A 243 14.70 -0.40 -10.88
N GLN A 244 15.64 -0.36 -9.94
CA GLN A 244 15.48 0.39 -8.69
C GLN A 244 15.30 1.90 -8.94
N PHE A 245 16.12 2.50 -9.82
CA PHE A 245 15.97 3.91 -10.23
C PHE A 245 14.65 4.15 -10.97
N ALA A 246 14.29 3.28 -11.91
CA ALA A 246 13.02 3.40 -12.63
C ALA A 246 11.82 3.34 -11.67
N MET A 247 11.86 2.44 -10.70
CA MET A 247 10.80 2.25 -9.71
C MET A 247 10.69 3.44 -8.76
N ALA A 248 11.82 3.89 -8.21
CA ALA A 248 11.87 5.07 -7.35
C ALA A 248 11.39 6.34 -8.08
N ALA A 249 11.72 6.49 -9.36
CA ALA A 249 11.22 7.58 -10.20
C ALA A 249 9.69 7.56 -10.32
N VAL A 250 9.08 6.40 -10.55
CA VAL A 250 7.62 6.28 -10.57
C VAL A 250 7.00 6.63 -9.22
N MET A 251 7.58 6.15 -8.12
CA MET A 251 7.09 6.48 -6.78
C MET A 251 7.18 7.98 -6.49
N TYR A 252 8.26 8.62 -6.93
CA TYR A 252 8.43 10.07 -6.82
C TYR A 252 7.38 10.82 -7.64
N VAL A 253 7.07 10.37 -8.86
CA VAL A 253 5.98 10.94 -9.67
C VAL A 253 4.64 10.82 -8.95
N LEU A 254 4.34 9.69 -8.31
CA LEU A 254 3.12 9.55 -7.51
C LEU A 254 3.09 10.54 -6.34
N TYR A 255 4.22 10.78 -5.68
CA TYR A 255 4.33 11.80 -4.65
C TYR A 255 4.08 13.22 -5.18
N GLU A 256 4.64 13.58 -6.34
CA GLU A 256 4.38 14.88 -6.97
C GLU A 256 2.91 15.08 -7.35
N VAL A 257 2.29 14.05 -7.93
CA VAL A 257 0.84 14.06 -8.21
C VAL A 257 0.06 14.30 -6.92
N SER A 258 0.50 13.70 -5.81
CA SER A 258 -0.13 13.90 -4.50
C SER A 258 -0.02 15.35 -4.02
N ILE A 259 1.15 15.99 -4.17
CA ILE A 259 1.33 17.41 -3.83
C ILE A 259 0.39 18.29 -4.64
N VAL A 260 0.28 18.04 -5.95
CA VAL A 260 -0.60 18.80 -6.84
C VAL A 260 -2.06 18.63 -6.44
N MET A 261 -2.49 17.39 -6.14
CA MET A 261 -3.86 17.12 -5.69
C MET A 261 -4.18 17.81 -4.36
N VAL A 262 -3.25 17.78 -3.39
CA VAL A 262 -3.40 18.52 -2.12
C VAL A 262 -3.44 20.02 -2.35
N ARG A 263 -2.69 20.57 -3.31
CA ARG A 263 -2.76 22.01 -3.64
C ARG A 263 -4.10 22.42 -4.24
N ILE A 264 -4.72 21.56 -5.04
CA ILE A 264 -6.00 21.83 -5.71
C ILE A 264 -7.20 21.59 -4.76
N PHE A 265 -7.16 20.52 -3.97
CA PHE A 265 -8.29 20.07 -3.17
C PHE A 265 -8.12 20.24 -1.65
N GLY A 266 -6.92 20.52 -1.17
CA GLY A 266 -6.63 20.72 0.25
C GLY A 266 -7.15 22.06 0.76
N MET A 267 -7.52 22.08 2.03
CA MET A 267 -7.87 23.32 2.74
C MET A 267 -6.60 23.97 3.30
N LYS A 268 -6.64 25.28 3.56
CA LYS A 268 -5.56 25.92 4.34
C LYS A 268 -5.51 25.22 5.71
N PRO A 269 -4.34 24.77 6.19
CA PRO A 269 -4.24 24.08 7.47
C PRO A 269 -4.70 25.02 8.60
N TYR A 270 -5.39 24.47 9.58
CA TYR A 270 -5.64 25.15 10.85
C TYR A 270 -4.32 25.13 11.62
N VAL A 271 -3.55 26.19 11.49
CA VAL A 271 -2.40 26.40 12.38
C VAL A 271 -3.01 26.79 13.71
N GLU A 272 -2.94 25.91 14.72
CA GLU A 272 -2.97 26.38 16.10
C GLU A 272 -1.77 27.29 16.24
N GLU A 273 -1.99 28.60 16.18
CA GLU A 273 -1.10 29.57 16.79
C GLU A 273 -1.06 29.16 18.26
N VAL A 274 -0.04 28.39 18.64
CA VAL A 274 0.34 28.25 20.04
C VAL A 274 0.63 29.68 20.49
N GLU A 275 -0.24 30.20 21.36
CA GLU A 275 -0.06 31.49 22.02
C GLU A 275 1.38 31.57 22.55
N ASP A 276 2.20 32.40 21.91
CA ASP A 276 3.37 32.99 22.53
C ASP A 276 2.87 33.96 23.61
N ASP A 277 2.38 33.41 24.72
CA ASP A 277 2.21 34.12 25.99
C ASP A 277 2.75 33.20 27.10
N ILE A 278 4.04 33.40 27.44
CA ILE A 278 4.64 33.54 28.78
C ILE A 278 6.16 33.77 28.64
#